data_AF-A0A6I8UHN4-F1
#
_entry.id   AF-A0A6I8UHN4-F1
#
_cell.length_a   1.000
_cell.length_b   1.000
_cell.length_c   1.000
_cell.angle_alpha   90.00
_cell.angle_beta   90.00
_cell.angle_gamma   90.00
#
_symmetry.space_group_name_H-M   'P 1'
#
loop_
_entity.id
_entity.type
_entity.pdbx_description
1 polymer ?
#
loop_
_entity_poly.entity_id
_entity_poly.type
_entity_poly.pdbx_seq_one_letter_code
_entity_poly.pdbx_strand_id
1 'polypeptide(L)'
;MKLDLLLIIVAVGISLPGSEAGVTEEQMWSAGKLMRDVCLPKYPKVTVEVADGIRNGQIPNNKDSNCYINCVLEMMQAIKKGKFQVESSLKQLDVLLPDSYKPEYRQGINNCKDATVGLKNAPNCDPAHALLSCLKSNIKVFVFP
;
A
#
# COMPACT_ATOMS: atom_id res chain seq x y z
N MET A 1 -18.46 17.35 -55.04
CA MET A 1 -19.75 16.84 -54.52
C MET A 1 -19.59 15.34 -54.34
N LYS A 2 -19.54 14.70 -53.18
CA LYS A 2 -19.67 15.01 -51.74
C LYS A 2 -18.74 13.97 -51.06
N LEU A 3 -17.77 14.43 -50.29
CA LEU A 3 -17.80 14.57 -48.82
C LEU A 3 -17.56 13.24 -48.11
N ASP A 4 -16.31 13.11 -47.70
CA ASP A 4 -15.66 12.06 -46.94
C ASP A 4 -16.37 11.70 -45.62
N LEU A 5 -16.41 10.39 -45.37
CA LEU A 5 -15.98 9.73 -44.13
C LEU A 5 -15.89 10.62 -42.87
N LEU A 6 -16.90 10.58 -41.98
CA LEU A 6 -16.74 10.63 -40.52
C LEU A 6 -18.09 10.67 -39.80
N LEU A 7 -18.09 10.13 -38.57
CA LEU A 7 -19.11 10.18 -37.52
C LEU A 7 -20.12 9.03 -37.46
N ILE A 8 -19.63 7.83 -37.11
CA ILE A 8 -20.39 6.96 -36.21
C ILE A 8 -19.92 7.28 -34.79
N ILE A 9 -20.53 8.29 -34.16
CA ILE A 9 -20.45 8.43 -32.70
C ILE A 9 -21.46 7.43 -32.13
N VAL A 10 -20.99 6.25 -31.75
CA VAL A 10 -21.77 5.37 -30.86
C VAL A 10 -21.72 6.00 -29.47
N ALA A 11 -22.73 6.81 -29.17
CA ALA A 11 -22.99 7.26 -27.80
C ALA A 11 -23.54 6.05 -27.01
N VAL A 12 -22.65 5.21 -26.49
CA VAL A 12 -23.02 4.28 -25.42
C VAL A 12 -23.21 5.13 -24.17
N GLY A 13 -24.45 5.55 -23.94
CA GLY A 13 -24.89 6.09 -22.66
C GLY A 13 -24.86 4.95 -21.64
N ILE A 14 -23.70 4.73 -21.01
CA ILE A 14 -23.62 3.90 -19.81
C ILE A 14 -24.22 4.73 -18.68
N SER A 15 -25.51 4.51 -18.44
CA SER A 15 -26.14 4.83 -17.18
C SER A 15 -25.44 4.00 -16.09
N LEU A 16 -24.39 4.54 -15.47
CA LEU A 16 -23.79 3.93 -14.29
C LEU A 16 -24.80 4.09 -13.15
N PRO A 17 -25.39 3.01 -12.62
CA PRO A 17 -26.16 3.10 -11.38
C PRO A 17 -25.21 3.60 -10.29
N GLY A 18 -25.70 4.51 -9.44
CA GLY A 18 -24.94 5.19 -8.40
C GLY A 18 -23.97 4.23 -7.70
N SER A 19 -22.70 4.34 -8.06
CA SER A 19 -21.65 3.54 -7.46
C SER A 19 -21.44 4.09 -6.07
N GLU A 20 -21.64 3.24 -5.06
CA GLU A 20 -21.04 3.45 -3.75
C GLU A 20 -19.54 3.68 -4.00
N ALA A 21 -19.09 4.94 -3.92
CA ALA A 21 -17.81 5.41 -4.44
C ALA A 21 -16.64 5.04 -3.52
N GLY A 22 -16.64 3.81 -3.00
CA GLY A 22 -15.64 3.26 -2.12
C GLY A 22 -14.80 2.19 -2.81
N VAL A 23 -13.56 2.02 -2.34
CA VAL A 23 -12.66 0.95 -2.78
C VAL A 23 -13.19 -0.38 -2.27
N THR A 24 -13.36 -1.37 -3.13
CA THR A 24 -13.75 -2.72 -2.70
C THR A 24 -12.55 -3.48 -2.12
N GLU A 25 -12.81 -4.47 -1.29
CA GLU A 25 -11.73 -5.31 -0.74
C GLU A 25 -10.97 -6.06 -1.85
N GLU A 26 -11.66 -6.47 -2.92
CA GLU A 26 -11.03 -7.08 -4.10
C GLU A 26 -10.07 -6.12 -4.81
N GLN A 27 -10.45 -4.84 -4.94
CA GLN A 27 -9.58 -3.81 -5.52
C GLN A 27 -8.36 -3.53 -4.64
N MET A 28 -8.54 -3.47 -3.31
CA MET A 28 -7.45 -3.35 -2.35
C MET A 28 -6.46 -4.52 -2.51
N TRP A 29 -6.95 -5.77 -2.54
CA TRP A 29 -6.09 -6.94 -2.70
C TRP A 29 -5.43 -7.01 -4.08
N SER A 30 -6.10 -6.55 -5.13
CA SER A 30 -5.52 -6.46 -6.47
C SER A 30 -4.35 -5.46 -6.54
N ALA A 31 -4.51 -4.28 -5.91
CA ALA A 31 -3.44 -3.30 -5.79
C ALA A 31 -2.27 -3.85 -4.95
N GLY A 32 -2.56 -4.55 -3.85
CA GLY A 32 -1.55 -5.25 -3.05
C GLY A 32 -0.80 -6.30 -3.85
N LYS A 33 -1.50 -7.12 -4.63
CA LYS A 33 -0.87 -8.13 -5.50
C LYS A 33 0.13 -7.49 -6.46
N LEU A 34 -0.20 -6.35 -7.07
CA LEU A 34 0.74 -5.63 -7.95
C LEU A 34 2.00 -5.20 -7.19
N MET A 35 1.87 -4.66 -5.97
CA MET A 35 3.03 -4.27 -5.15
C MET A 35 3.90 -5.48 -4.81
N ARG A 36 3.28 -6.59 -4.45
CA ARG A 36 3.94 -7.87 -4.17
C ARG A 36 4.70 -8.40 -5.39
N ASP A 37 4.04 -8.44 -6.56
CA ASP A 37 4.62 -8.89 -7.83
C ASP A 37 5.85 -8.05 -8.24
N VAL A 38 5.87 -6.76 -7.90
CA VAL A 38 7.01 -5.86 -8.17
C VAL A 38 8.14 -6.03 -7.15
N CYS A 39 7.82 -6.27 -5.88
CA CYS A 39 8.81 -6.28 -4.81
C CYS A 39 9.45 -7.66 -4.56
N LEU A 40 8.70 -8.77 -4.67
CA LEU A 40 9.25 -10.12 -4.46
C LEU A 40 10.48 -10.42 -5.34
N PRO A 41 10.48 -10.16 -6.66
CA PRO A 41 11.64 -10.43 -7.52
C PRO A 41 12.90 -9.64 -7.13
N LYS A 42 12.75 -8.51 -6.42
CA LYS A 42 13.88 -7.70 -5.95
C LYS A 42 14.55 -8.28 -4.70
N TYR A 43 13.85 -9.13 -3.96
CA TYR A 43 14.31 -9.71 -2.70
C TYR A 43 14.12 -11.24 -2.73
N PRO A 44 14.91 -11.98 -3.51
CA PRO A 44 14.70 -13.42 -3.78
C PRO A 44 14.86 -14.32 -2.54
N LYS A 45 15.36 -13.78 -1.43
CA LYS A 45 15.45 -14.49 -0.13
C LYS A 45 14.15 -14.39 0.69
N VAL A 46 13.24 -13.50 0.31
CA VAL A 46 11.89 -13.42 0.88
C VAL A 46 11.01 -14.35 0.04
N THR A 47 10.73 -15.53 0.60
CA THR A 47 9.85 -16.50 -0.06
C THR A 47 8.39 -16.03 0.01
N VAL A 48 7.51 -16.68 -0.76
CA VAL A 48 6.07 -16.40 -0.72
C VAL A 48 5.52 -16.62 0.69
N GLU A 49 5.99 -17.66 1.38
CA GLU A 49 5.56 -17.99 2.74
C GLU A 49 5.99 -16.90 3.74
N VAL A 50 7.20 -16.34 3.59
CA VAL A 50 7.65 -15.23 4.44
C VAL A 50 6.80 -13.99 4.20
N ALA A 51 6.52 -13.65 2.94
CA ALA A 51 5.69 -12.50 2.62
C ALA A 51 4.21 -12.71 3.02
N ASP A 52 3.69 -13.94 3.01
CA ASP A 52 2.38 -14.28 3.58
C ASP A 52 2.37 -14.18 5.12
N GLY A 53 3.49 -14.53 5.77
CA GLY A 53 3.69 -14.26 7.20
C GLY A 53 3.60 -12.77 7.50
N ILE A 54 4.28 -11.93 6.71
CA ILE A 54 4.26 -10.47 6.85
C ILE A 54 2.84 -9.93 6.66
N ARG A 55 2.08 -10.39 5.66
CA ARG A 55 0.65 -10.04 5.48
C ARG A 55 -0.18 -10.25 6.74
N ASN A 56 0.13 -11.29 7.51
CA ASN A 56 -0.57 -11.65 8.75
C ASN A 56 0.07 -11.05 10.01
N GLY A 57 1.06 -10.17 9.87
CA GLY A 57 1.71 -9.47 10.97
C GLY A 57 2.87 -10.21 11.63
N GLN A 58 3.34 -11.32 11.04
CA GLN A 58 4.62 -11.92 11.41
C GLN A 58 5.72 -11.15 10.68
N ILE A 59 6.38 -10.23 11.37
CA ILE A 59 7.35 -9.30 10.75
C ILE A 59 8.77 -9.75 11.16
N PRO A 60 9.51 -10.48 10.31
CA PRO A 60 10.89 -10.86 10.61
C PRO A 60 11.80 -9.64 10.54
N ASN A 61 12.66 -9.47 11.53
CA ASN A 61 13.63 -8.38 11.55
C ASN A 61 14.99 -8.84 10.97
N ASN A 62 15.08 -8.89 9.66
CA ASN A 62 16.33 -9.16 8.94
C ASN A 62 16.41 -8.28 7.68
N LYS A 63 17.61 -8.11 7.13
CA LYS A 63 17.86 -7.21 6.00
C LYS A 63 16.92 -7.42 4.82
N ASP A 64 16.73 -8.67 4.39
CA ASP A 64 15.96 -8.98 3.18
C ASP A 64 14.46 -8.73 3.40
N SER A 65 13.91 -9.15 4.55
CA SER A 65 12.52 -8.87 4.92
C SER A 65 12.26 -7.37 5.12
N ASN A 66 13.16 -6.66 5.82
CA ASN A 66 13.04 -5.21 6.05
C ASN A 66 13.06 -4.44 4.72
N CYS A 67 13.89 -4.85 3.76
CA CYS A 67 13.96 -4.17 2.47
C CYS A 67 12.81 -4.55 1.52
N TYR A 68 12.27 -5.77 1.61
CA TYR A 68 10.98 -6.11 0.98
C TYR A 68 9.86 -5.19 1.49
N ILE A 69 9.75 -5.06 2.82
CA ILE A 69 8.78 -4.15 3.45
C ILE A 69 8.99 -2.71 2.99
N ASN A 70 10.24 -2.24 2.91
CA ASN A 70 10.55 -0.90 2.40
C ASN A 70 10.09 -0.70 0.96
N CYS A 71 10.34 -1.67 0.06
CA CYS A 71 9.88 -1.58 -1.33
C CYS A 71 8.37 -1.41 -1.44
N VAL A 72 7.62 -2.21 -0.68
CA VAL A 72 6.15 -2.15 -0.68
C VAL A 72 5.66 -0.82 -0.09
N LEU A 73 6.26 -0.36 1.02
CA LEU A 73 5.92 0.94 1.62
C LEU A 73 6.32 2.14 0.74
N GLU A 74 7.37 2.02 -0.09
CA GLU A 74 7.73 3.04 -1.09
C GLU A 74 6.69 3.08 -2.22
N MET A 75 6.20 1.93 -2.67
CA MET A 75 5.12 1.85 -3.66
C MET A 75 3.82 2.46 -3.15
N MET A 76 3.50 2.26 -1.86
CA MET A 76 2.38 2.93 -1.19
C MET A 76 2.63 4.42 -0.89
N GLN A 77 3.78 4.97 -1.27
CA GLN A 77 4.23 6.32 -0.92
C GLN A 77 4.24 6.59 0.59
N ALA A 78 4.29 5.55 1.41
CA ALA A 78 4.30 5.64 2.86
C ALA A 78 5.69 5.96 3.39
N ILE A 79 6.75 5.45 2.76
CA ILE A 79 8.12 5.78 3.15
C ILE A 79 8.89 6.37 1.97
N LYS A 80 9.76 7.35 2.24
CA LYS A 80 10.67 7.90 1.23
C LYS A 80 12.00 8.24 1.89
N LYS A 81 13.09 7.63 1.41
CA LYS A 81 14.46 7.83 1.95
C LYS A 81 14.49 7.67 3.49
N GLY A 82 13.89 6.60 4.00
CA GLY A 82 13.85 6.27 5.43
C GLY A 82 12.98 7.18 6.29
N LYS A 83 12.14 8.06 5.70
CA LYS A 83 11.19 8.91 6.42
C LYS A 83 9.76 8.50 6.14
N PHE A 84 8.97 8.29 7.19
CA PHE A 84 7.52 8.13 7.07
C PHE A 84 6.88 9.39 6.47
N GLN A 85 5.99 9.21 5.49
CA GLN A 85 5.29 10.24 4.75
C GLN A 85 3.83 10.30 5.21
N VAL A 86 3.61 10.77 6.44
CA VAL A 86 2.29 10.74 7.11
C VAL A 86 1.17 11.30 6.22
N GLU A 87 1.36 12.49 5.64
CA GLU A 87 0.34 13.13 4.79
C GLU A 87 0.04 12.29 3.53
N SER A 88 1.08 11.75 2.87
CA SER A 88 0.92 10.89 1.71
C SER A 88 0.21 9.60 2.06
N SER A 89 0.55 8.97 3.20
CA SER A 89 -0.16 7.79 3.71
C SER A 89 -1.62 8.08 4.03
N LEU A 90 -1.90 9.27 4.58
CA LEU A 90 -3.26 9.72 4.85
C LEU A 90 -4.08 9.90 3.57
N LYS A 91 -3.47 10.31 2.47
CA LYS A 91 -4.12 10.39 1.15
C LYS A 91 -4.27 9.00 0.52
N GLN A 92 -3.26 8.14 0.63
CA GLN A 92 -3.26 6.82 0.03
C GLN A 92 -4.25 5.87 0.70
N LEU A 93 -4.55 6.02 1.99
CA LEU A 93 -5.59 5.20 2.63
C LEU A 93 -6.97 5.39 2.00
N ASP A 94 -7.29 6.59 1.50
CA ASP A 94 -8.59 6.87 0.87
C ASP A 94 -8.70 6.22 -0.52
N VAL A 95 -7.55 5.94 -1.17
CA VAL A 95 -7.42 5.33 -2.50
C VAL A 95 -7.25 3.81 -2.45
N LEU A 96 -6.66 3.28 -1.39
CA LEU A 96 -6.27 1.87 -1.30
C LEU A 96 -7.21 1.03 -0.44
N LEU A 97 -7.88 1.62 0.55
CA LEU A 97 -8.62 0.86 1.55
C LEU A 97 -10.14 1.02 1.43
N PRO A 98 -10.90 -0.05 1.73
CA PRO A 98 -12.35 0.05 1.93
C PRO A 98 -12.69 0.97 3.11
N ASP A 99 -13.86 1.60 3.06
CA ASP A 99 -14.29 2.59 4.06
C ASP A 99 -14.30 2.04 5.50
N SER A 100 -14.58 0.75 5.68
CA SER A 100 -14.58 0.08 6.99
C SER A 100 -13.19 0.03 7.65
N TYR A 101 -12.10 0.13 6.87
CA TYR A 101 -10.73 0.07 7.37
C TYR A 101 -10.19 1.48 7.71
N LYS A 102 -10.67 2.51 7.01
CA LYS A 102 -10.08 3.86 7.03
C LYS A 102 -9.97 4.49 8.43
N PRO A 103 -10.98 4.43 9.32
CA PRO A 103 -10.88 5.06 10.65
C PRO A 103 -9.72 4.50 11.49
N GLU A 104 -9.56 3.18 11.50
CA GLU A 104 -8.51 2.51 12.26
C GLU A 104 -7.13 2.80 11.66
N TYR A 105 -6.98 2.72 10.34
CA TYR A 105 -5.71 3.02 9.68
C TYR A 105 -5.30 4.48 9.87
N ARG A 106 -6.25 5.43 9.83
CA ARG A 106 -5.99 6.84 10.13
C ARG A 106 -5.48 7.02 11.56
N GLN A 107 -6.06 6.32 12.53
CA GLN A 107 -5.56 6.34 13.92
C GLN A 107 -4.16 5.73 14.01
N GLY A 108 -3.93 4.56 13.42
CA GLY A 108 -2.62 3.89 13.42
C GLY A 108 -1.51 4.73 12.80
N ILE A 109 -1.78 5.37 11.65
CA ILE A 109 -0.85 6.30 10.99
C ILE A 109 -0.48 7.46 11.92
N ASN A 110 -1.45 8.06 12.60
CA ASN A 110 -1.20 9.18 13.52
C ASN A 110 -0.41 8.74 14.76
N ASN A 111 -0.71 7.57 15.32
CA ASN A 111 0.02 7.00 16.46
C ASN A 111 1.48 6.68 16.10
N CYS A 112 1.74 6.33 14.84
CA CYS A 112 3.05 5.92 14.35
C CYS A 112 3.82 7.02 13.60
N LYS A 113 3.36 8.27 13.67
CA LYS A 113 3.98 9.40 12.94
C LYS A 113 5.49 9.56 13.17
N ASP A 114 5.95 9.19 14.37
CA ASP A 114 7.35 9.33 14.79
C ASP A 114 8.14 8.01 14.71
N ALA A 115 7.56 6.92 14.18
CA ALA A 115 8.16 5.58 14.19
C ALA A 115 9.51 5.47 13.46
N THR A 116 9.81 6.41 12.56
CA THR A 116 11.07 6.45 11.81
C THR A 116 12.04 7.54 12.27
N VAL A 117 11.69 8.30 13.32
CA VAL A 117 12.54 9.39 13.83
C VAL A 117 13.87 8.82 14.30
N GLY A 118 14.97 9.46 13.91
CA GLY A 118 16.33 9.00 14.21
C GLY A 118 16.85 7.86 13.32
N LEU A 119 16.00 7.23 12.49
CA LEU A 119 16.37 6.05 11.69
C LEU A 119 16.69 6.35 10.22
N LYS A 120 16.60 7.61 9.75
CA LYS A 120 16.66 7.97 8.32
C LYS A 120 17.78 7.30 7.50
N ASN A 121 18.96 7.13 8.10
CA ASN A 121 20.14 6.53 7.46
C ASN A 121 20.53 5.17 8.07
N ALA A 122 19.65 4.57 8.87
CA ALA A 122 19.88 3.25 9.42
C ALA A 122 20.02 2.24 8.27
N PRO A 123 20.95 1.27 8.40
CA PRO A 123 21.19 0.28 7.36
C PRO A 123 19.96 -0.65 7.23
N ASN A 124 20.02 -1.58 6.29
CA ASN A 124 19.10 -2.72 6.23
C ASN A 124 17.61 -2.38 6.17
N CYS A 125 17.27 -1.17 5.73
CA CYS A 125 15.88 -0.71 5.63
C CYS A 125 15.14 -0.71 6.99
N ASP A 126 15.87 -0.55 8.10
CA ASP A 126 15.33 -0.52 9.46
C ASP A 126 14.16 0.47 9.68
N PRO A 127 14.10 1.66 9.04
CA PRO A 127 12.93 2.54 9.16
C PRO A 127 11.62 1.88 8.74
N ALA A 128 11.65 1.03 7.71
CA ALA A 128 10.47 0.37 7.19
C ALA A 128 9.96 -0.70 8.17
N HIS A 129 10.87 -1.46 8.77
CA HIS A 129 10.55 -2.41 9.82
C HIS A 129 9.94 -1.72 11.05
N ALA A 130 10.56 -0.62 11.51
CA ALA A 130 10.06 0.16 12.65
C ALA A 130 8.64 0.70 12.39
N LEU A 131 8.41 1.25 11.20
CA LEU A 131 7.10 1.75 10.79
C LEU A 131 6.05 0.63 10.75
N LEU A 132 6.32 -0.48 10.05
CA LEU A 132 5.35 -1.57 9.92
C LEU A 132 5.03 -2.21 11.28
N SER A 133 6.04 -2.40 12.12
CA SER A 133 5.86 -2.94 13.49
C SER A 133 4.97 -2.04 14.35
N CYS A 134 5.17 -0.71 14.24
CA CYS A 134 4.31 0.25 14.93
C CYS A 134 2.86 0.15 14.44
N LEU A 135 2.65 0.14 13.12
CA LEU A 135 1.31 0.03 12.53
C LEU A 135 0.61 -1.26 12.94
N LYS A 136 1.32 -2.40 12.90
CA LYS A 136 0.80 -3.70 13.34
C LYS A 136 0.33 -3.72 14.80
N SER A 137 0.94 -2.90 15.64
CA SER A 137 0.60 -2.77 17.07
C SER A 137 -0.55 -1.80 17.32
N ASN A 138 -0.87 -0.93 16.35
CA ASN A 138 -1.90 0.12 16.46
C ASN A 138 -3.11 -0.10 15.53
N ILE A 139 -3.15 -1.21 14.79
CA ILE A 139 -4.22 -1.58 13.85
C ILE A 139 -4.62 -3.03 14.12
N LYS A 140 -5.90 -3.28 14.41
CA LYS A 140 -6.45 -4.63 14.65
C LYS A 140 -6.61 -5.39 13.34
N VAL A 141 -7.22 -4.79 12.32
CA VAL A 141 -7.38 -5.40 11.00
C VAL A 141 -6.15 -5.07 10.14
N PHE A 142 -5.03 -5.69 10.51
CA PHE A 142 -3.78 -5.50 9.82
C PHE A 142 -3.77 -6.23 8.47
N VAL A 143 -3.47 -5.50 7.40
CA VAL A 143 -3.23 -6.04 6.07
C VAL A 143 -1.94 -5.47 5.50
N PHE A 144 -1.18 -6.32 4.81
CA PHE A 144 0.02 -5.91 4.08
C PHE A 144 0.15 -6.76 2.80
N PRO A 145 0.60 -6.19 1.67
CA PRO A 145 0.82 -6.91 0.42
C PRO A 145 1.81 -8.10 0.47
#